data_AF-A0A1D2QUS1-F1
#
_entry.id   AF-A0A1D2QUS1-F1
#
_cell.length_a   1.000
_cell.length_b   1.000
_cell.length_c   1.000
_cell.angle_alpha   90.00
_cell.angle_beta   90.00
_cell.angle_gamma   90.00
#
_symmetry.space_group_name_H-M   'P 1'
#
loop_
_entity.id
_entity.type
_entity.pdbx_description
1 polymer ?
#
loop_
_entity_poly.entity_id
_entity_poly.type
_entity_poly.pdbx_seq_one_letter_code
_entity_poly.pdbx_strand_id
1 'polypeptide(L)'
;MDKIHISSKISAVLGILLIAGGLLLNKSFIELLSPDGVINAPIYMYLLFILRVIMVILGLFLVIKRPSYILYHDSPLYKDMLEEIDKDCDQEKKEEEERKEEFAGKFKSINKIPVLRCFIKWMYKEGWLYSGGLILVLILGFILRLNGIGNDCFKGDEFQVIATAYGYLETGTFYEWSWLVQSIGSVYYDRAWLHTWMIAQSFSLFGFSEWSARIPSLIFGTILIPLTYYMGRTAARSKLIGLLLAVAVTLNPFMIDLSRWARMYIIFIPLFLLGSYLLYLGLVNHSSWKFKKIPLLNNFVTYLDFDYRYLIPALIVLYISYLIHINTLLLGVGAYIFVLALFFHTKEKRFLYLFGLMTAGLLFAFLFCPSIFHSGFITIREHPNLIYYAFLFTFNHPVKEIFITIASLILLYIFSLIIRYKTFLNYFFKNKMILYYSILSLSVLIFFIFFADRYAGANYISNIMIIAWLLLFYSVFFVMYLIFKKQKKTGKILLSILIAAAVVYSAYGYLGYYADEHRFSDYRVGYKEINENYREGDLLMGQYLRTHYMHIEKKIIIIGLKNNKQYPFETFMENIDKYDRIWVTWETEKSYHLNTTIIEYVDGHFEKIHGAGVDNSKVEVYFLDKSNKNITKEQ
;
A
#
# COMPACT_ATOMS: atom_id res chain seq x y z
N MET A 1 30.39 33.84 39.79
CA MET A 1 29.65 33.38 38.59
C MET A 1 28.45 32.57 39.05
N ASP A 2 27.32 33.25 39.23
CA ASP A 2 26.06 32.62 39.61
C ASP A 2 25.57 31.71 38.48
N LYS A 3 25.34 30.43 38.79
CA LYS A 3 24.74 29.49 37.86
C LYS A 3 23.28 29.91 37.64
N ILE A 4 22.98 30.40 36.44
CA ILE A 4 21.62 30.69 35.99
C ILE A 4 20.80 29.39 36.12
N HIS A 5 19.98 29.30 37.17
CA HIS A 5 19.03 28.22 37.35
C HIS A 5 17.83 28.46 36.44
N ILE A 6 17.93 27.99 35.19
CA ILE A 6 16.77 27.92 34.30
C ILE A 6 15.78 26.92 34.93
N SER A 7 14.56 27.37 35.24
CA SER A 7 13.54 26.51 35.86
C SER A 7 13.20 25.33 34.95
N SER A 8 12.87 24.17 35.53
CA SER A 8 12.53 22.95 34.79
C SER A 8 11.39 23.12 33.78
N LYS A 9 10.47 24.04 34.08
CA LYS A 9 9.37 24.42 33.17
C LYS A 9 9.90 25.17 31.94
N ILE A 10 10.87 26.07 32.11
CA ILE A 10 11.46 26.84 31.01
C ILE A 10 12.29 25.92 30.10
N SER A 11 13.05 24.97 30.67
CA SER A 11 13.79 23.95 29.90
C SER A 11 12.86 23.04 29.09
N ALA A 12 11.73 22.62 29.67
CA ALA A 12 10.75 21.79 28.96
C ALA A 12 10.04 22.57 27.84
N VAL A 13 9.68 23.84 28.08
CA VAL A 13 9.07 24.71 27.07
C VAL A 13 10.06 25.00 25.93
N LEU A 14 11.32 25.35 26.24
CA LEU A 14 12.38 25.50 25.24
C LEU A 14 12.62 24.21 24.45
N GLY A 15 12.59 23.06 25.12
CA GLY A 15 12.72 21.78 24.46
C GLY A 15 11.56 21.47 23.50
N ILE A 16 10.32 21.77 23.91
CA ILE A 16 9.13 21.65 23.05
C ILE A 16 9.21 22.63 21.88
N LEU A 17 9.67 23.87 22.10
CA LEU A 17 9.84 24.87 21.04
C LEU A 17 10.95 24.49 20.05
N LEU A 18 12.03 23.84 20.50
CA LEU A 18 13.08 23.32 19.62
C LEU A 18 12.62 22.11 18.82
N ILE A 19 11.82 21.23 19.43
CA ILE A 19 11.17 20.12 18.72
C ILE A 19 10.19 20.68 17.68
N ALA A 20 9.33 21.62 18.06
CA ALA A 20 8.38 22.25 17.15
C ALA A 20 9.09 23.01 16.01
N GLY A 21 10.14 23.78 16.32
CA GLY A 21 10.94 24.49 15.34
C GLY A 21 11.66 23.55 14.36
N GLY A 22 12.23 22.44 14.86
CA GLY A 22 12.82 21.39 14.03
C GLY A 22 11.79 20.68 13.15
N LEU A 23 10.55 20.50 13.61
CA LEU A 23 9.45 19.91 12.84
C LEU A 23 8.86 20.88 11.80
N LEU A 24 8.88 22.19 12.08
CA LEU A 24 8.30 23.23 11.23
C LEU A 24 9.29 23.80 10.19
N LEU A 25 10.59 23.58 10.34
CA LEU A 25 11.64 24.00 9.40
C LEU A 25 11.52 23.27 8.05
N ASN A 26 10.66 23.72 7.14
CA ASN A 26 10.50 23.14 5.81
C ASN A 26 11.08 24.04 4.69
N LYS A 27 11.13 23.49 3.46
CA LYS A 27 11.57 24.23 2.27
C LYS A 27 10.76 25.52 2.10
N SER A 28 9.45 25.45 2.31
CA SER A 28 8.54 26.60 2.18
C SER A 28 8.83 27.71 3.20
N PHE A 29 9.24 27.38 4.42
CA PHE A 29 9.61 28.34 5.48
C PHE A 29 10.91 29.09 5.15
N ILE A 30 11.79 28.50 4.34
CA ILE A 30 13.04 29.14 3.93
C ILE A 30 12.98 29.76 2.54
N GLU A 31 12.14 29.25 1.63
CA GLU A 31 11.72 30.01 0.44
C GLU A 31 11.07 31.34 0.84
N LEU A 32 10.37 31.37 1.99
CA LEU A 32 9.86 32.60 2.62
C LEU A 32 10.97 33.53 3.16
N LEU A 33 12.13 32.99 3.57
CA LEU A 33 13.25 33.73 4.15
C LEU A 33 14.38 34.04 3.13
N SER A 34 14.37 33.40 1.97
CA SER A 34 15.36 33.55 0.90
C SER A 34 14.68 33.44 -0.47
N PRO A 35 13.98 34.51 -0.92
CA PRO A 35 13.19 34.49 -2.15
C PRO A 35 14.03 34.30 -3.43
N ASP A 36 15.32 34.63 -3.39
CA ASP A 36 16.15 34.80 -4.60
C ASP A 36 16.82 33.52 -5.13
N GLY A 37 16.49 32.33 -4.59
CA GLY A 37 16.78 31.06 -5.27
C GLY A 37 18.26 30.66 -5.47
N VAL A 38 19.22 31.29 -4.79
CA VAL A 38 20.67 31.13 -5.07
C VAL A 38 21.31 29.86 -4.48
N ILE A 39 20.55 28.98 -3.81
CA ILE A 39 21.15 27.85 -3.06
C ILE A 39 20.99 26.51 -3.81
N ASN A 40 22.12 25.84 -4.04
CA ASN A 40 22.22 24.50 -4.62
C ASN A 40 21.36 23.47 -3.86
N ALA A 41 20.27 23.00 -4.47
CA ALA A 41 19.19 22.25 -3.84
C ALA A 41 19.61 20.95 -3.08
N PRO A 42 20.58 20.14 -3.53
CA PRO A 42 20.88 18.86 -2.87
C PRO A 42 21.57 19.04 -1.51
N ILE A 43 22.68 19.80 -1.46
CA ILE A 43 23.50 19.99 -0.24
C ILE A 43 22.70 20.68 0.86
N TYR A 44 21.85 21.61 0.47
CA TYR A 44 20.98 22.35 1.37
C TYR A 44 19.89 21.48 2.01
N MET A 45 19.29 20.56 1.25
CA MET A 45 18.34 19.58 1.80
C MET A 45 19.00 18.67 2.85
N TYR A 46 20.27 18.29 2.65
CA TYR A 46 21.05 17.55 3.65
C TYR A 46 21.36 18.38 4.90
N LEU A 47 21.80 19.63 4.74
CA LEU A 47 22.07 20.53 5.87
C LEU A 47 20.81 20.85 6.67
N LEU A 48 19.67 21.04 6.00
CA LEU A 48 18.37 21.18 6.64
C LEU A 48 18.01 19.94 7.44
N PHE A 49 18.16 18.77 6.85
CA PHE A 49 17.89 17.52 7.54
C PHE A 49 18.76 17.38 8.80
N ILE A 50 20.06 17.68 8.70
CA ILE A 50 20.98 17.67 9.84
C ILE A 50 20.55 18.68 10.92
N LEU A 51 20.21 19.92 10.54
CA LEU A 51 19.78 20.96 11.47
C LEU A 51 18.47 20.57 12.18
N ARG A 52 17.51 20.00 11.46
CA ARG A 52 16.27 19.46 12.05
C ARG A 52 16.57 18.38 13.07
N VAL A 53 17.41 17.40 12.71
CA VAL A 53 17.81 16.31 13.61
C VAL A 53 18.49 16.87 14.86
N ILE A 54 19.39 17.84 14.72
CA ILE A 54 20.07 18.51 15.83
C ILE A 54 19.08 19.24 16.74
N MET A 55 18.16 20.04 16.18
CA MET A 55 17.16 20.78 16.97
C MET A 55 16.22 19.85 17.73
N VAL A 56 15.80 18.75 17.10
CA VAL A 56 14.95 17.76 17.76
C VAL A 56 15.72 16.99 18.84
N ILE A 57 16.97 16.60 18.59
CA ILE A 57 17.83 15.95 19.60
C ILE A 57 18.08 16.88 20.80
N LEU A 58 18.40 18.15 20.55
CA LEU A 58 18.59 19.16 21.60
C LEU A 58 17.29 19.42 22.36
N GLY A 59 16.16 19.52 21.67
CA GLY A 59 14.87 19.70 22.29
C GLY A 59 14.47 18.52 23.16
N LEU A 60 14.68 17.29 22.67
CA LEU A 60 14.52 16.06 23.45
C LEU A 60 15.46 16.03 24.65
N PHE A 61 16.72 16.39 24.49
CA PHE A 61 17.68 16.47 25.60
C PHE A 61 17.23 17.45 26.69
N LEU A 62 16.67 18.60 26.29
CA LEU A 62 16.16 19.62 27.21
C LEU A 62 14.84 19.23 27.89
N VAL A 63 14.01 18.42 27.23
CA VAL A 63 12.82 17.77 27.82
C VAL A 63 13.23 16.63 28.77
N ILE A 64 14.28 15.87 28.41
CA ILE A 64 14.73 14.65 29.10
C ILE A 64 15.74 14.95 30.22
N LYS A 65 16.02 16.22 30.55
CA LYS A 65 17.07 16.65 31.51
C LYS A 65 16.79 16.29 32.99
N ARG A 66 16.56 14.99 33.27
CA ARG A 66 16.99 14.20 34.44
C ARG A 66 17.28 12.75 34.00
N PRO A 67 18.40 12.47 33.29
CA PRO A 67 18.80 11.09 32.99
C PRO A 67 19.30 10.34 34.24
N SER A 68 19.85 11.06 35.22
CA SER A 68 20.55 10.49 36.38
C SER A 68 19.66 9.78 37.42
N TYR A 69 18.33 9.92 37.34
CA TYR A 69 17.40 9.21 38.24
C TYR A 69 16.67 8.02 37.58
N ILE A 70 16.85 7.83 36.26
CA ILE A 70 16.15 6.79 35.46
C ILE A 70 17.13 5.66 35.04
N LEU A 71 18.41 5.81 35.36
CA LEU A 71 19.50 4.92 34.94
C LEU A 71 19.65 3.62 35.76
N TYR A 72 18.84 3.39 36.79
CA TYR A 72 18.90 2.14 37.56
C TYR A 72 17.98 1.04 37.01
N HIS A 73 18.54 -0.16 36.99
CA HIS A 73 18.17 -1.37 36.27
C HIS A 73 16.80 -2.01 36.64
N ASP A 74 16.00 -1.35 37.46
CA ASP A 74 14.70 -1.83 37.98
C ASP A 74 13.77 -0.64 38.30
N SER A 75 13.71 0.38 37.43
CA SER A 75 12.85 1.54 37.67
C SER A 75 11.38 1.10 37.87
N PRO A 76 10.80 1.22 39.10
CA PRO A 76 9.40 0.86 39.39
C PRO A 76 8.45 1.55 38.41
N LEU A 77 8.82 2.76 37.97
CA LEU A 77 8.09 3.59 37.01
C LEU A 77 7.66 2.84 35.73
N TYR A 78 8.51 1.94 35.22
CA TYR A 78 8.25 1.21 33.97
C TYR A 78 7.34 0.01 34.21
N LYS A 79 7.59 -0.74 35.30
CA LYS A 79 6.76 -1.87 35.69
C LYS A 79 5.33 -1.42 36.03
N ASP A 80 5.21 -0.35 36.82
CA ASP A 80 3.93 0.28 37.18
C ASP A 80 3.17 0.73 35.93
N MET A 81 3.88 1.31 34.97
CA MET A 81 3.29 1.79 33.71
C MET A 81 2.72 0.65 32.87
N LEU A 82 3.45 -0.47 32.74
CA LEU A 82 2.98 -1.63 32.00
C LEU A 82 1.80 -2.32 32.67
N GLU A 83 1.85 -2.44 34.00
CA GLU A 83 0.72 -2.96 34.77
C GLU A 83 -0.52 -2.07 34.64
N GLU A 84 -0.33 -0.75 34.55
CA GLU A 84 -1.43 0.20 34.35
C GLU A 84 -2.04 0.13 32.95
N ILE A 85 -1.25 -0.02 31.89
CA ILE A 85 -1.76 -0.24 30.53
C ILE A 85 -2.55 -1.55 30.46
N ASP A 86 -2.05 -2.62 31.08
CA ASP A 86 -2.77 -3.90 31.11
C ASP A 86 -4.07 -3.81 31.90
N LYS A 87 -4.07 -3.11 33.05
CA LYS A 87 -5.28 -2.85 33.83
C LYS A 87 -6.33 -2.11 33.01
N ASP A 88 -5.95 -1.03 32.32
CA ASP A 88 -6.85 -0.27 31.45
C ASP A 88 -7.41 -1.18 30.32
N CYS A 89 -6.57 -2.07 29.74
CA CYS A 89 -7.00 -3.01 28.70
C CYS A 89 -7.94 -4.10 29.22
N ASP A 90 -7.66 -4.65 30.40
CA ASP A 90 -8.46 -5.71 31.01
C ASP A 90 -9.79 -5.17 31.52
N GLN A 91 -9.81 -3.91 32.01
CA GLN A 91 -11.04 -3.20 32.32
C GLN A 91 -11.91 -3.03 31.08
N GLU A 92 -11.37 -2.57 29.95
CA GLU A 92 -12.15 -2.43 28.71
C GLU A 92 -12.72 -3.77 28.24
N LYS A 93 -11.96 -4.86 28.31
CA LYS A 93 -12.47 -6.21 27.98
C LYS A 93 -13.61 -6.62 28.89
N LYS A 94 -13.51 -6.33 30.19
CA LYS A 94 -14.56 -6.63 31.15
C LYS A 94 -15.84 -5.86 30.82
N GLU A 95 -15.71 -4.55 30.57
CA GLU A 95 -16.83 -3.70 30.13
C GLU A 95 -17.45 -4.20 28.81
N GLU A 96 -16.65 -4.73 27.87
CA GLU A 96 -17.17 -5.33 26.64
C GLU A 96 -18.01 -6.60 26.88
N GLU A 97 -17.56 -7.49 27.77
CA GLU A 97 -18.30 -8.71 28.11
C GLU A 97 -19.55 -8.38 28.93
N GLU A 98 -19.49 -7.43 29.86
CA GLU A 98 -20.67 -6.90 30.57
C GLU A 98 -21.72 -6.36 29.59
N ARG A 99 -21.31 -5.50 28.63
CA ARG A 99 -22.21 -5.01 27.57
C ARG A 99 -22.82 -6.15 26.75
N LYS A 100 -22.05 -7.20 26.47
CA LYS A 100 -22.51 -8.34 25.67
C LYS A 100 -23.54 -9.20 26.40
N GLU A 101 -23.42 -9.33 27.72
CA GLU A 101 -24.37 -10.04 28.60
C GLU A 101 -25.66 -9.23 28.78
N GLU A 102 -25.56 -7.92 29.03
CA GLU A 102 -26.70 -7.03 29.20
C GLU A 102 -27.60 -6.91 27.95
N PHE A 103 -27.03 -7.12 26.76
CA PHE A 103 -27.69 -6.86 25.49
C PHE A 103 -29.08 -7.50 25.39
N ALA A 104 -29.21 -8.77 25.79
CA ALA A 104 -30.46 -9.50 25.69
C ALA A 104 -31.58 -8.91 26.57
N GLY A 105 -31.22 -8.36 27.73
CA GLY A 105 -32.15 -7.72 28.65
C GLY A 105 -32.55 -6.30 28.21
N LYS A 106 -31.58 -5.53 27.70
CA LYS A 106 -31.75 -4.12 27.31
C LYS A 106 -32.48 -3.93 25.97
N PHE A 107 -32.26 -4.84 25.00
CA PHE A 107 -32.77 -4.73 23.64
C PHE A 107 -33.69 -5.90 23.26
N LYS A 108 -34.72 -6.19 24.08
CA LYS A 108 -35.62 -7.35 23.91
C LYS A 108 -36.26 -7.46 22.52
N SER A 109 -36.73 -6.34 21.95
CA SER A 109 -37.39 -6.33 20.65
C SER A 109 -36.41 -6.59 19.50
N ILE A 110 -35.23 -5.97 19.54
CA ILE A 110 -34.16 -6.15 18.55
C ILE A 110 -33.59 -7.57 18.61
N ASN A 111 -33.47 -8.15 19.81
CA ASN A 111 -32.91 -9.48 20.01
C ASN A 111 -33.72 -10.61 19.32
N LYS A 112 -34.96 -10.33 18.90
CA LYS A 112 -35.81 -11.26 18.14
C LYS A 112 -35.48 -11.32 16.64
N ILE A 113 -34.84 -10.29 16.08
CA ILE A 113 -34.52 -10.20 14.65
C ILE A 113 -33.04 -10.58 14.45
N PRO A 114 -32.69 -11.73 13.85
CA PRO A 114 -31.31 -12.24 13.85
C PRO A 114 -30.26 -11.29 13.28
N VAL A 115 -30.55 -10.65 12.14
CA VAL A 115 -29.62 -9.72 11.49
C VAL A 115 -29.42 -8.46 12.33
N LEU A 116 -30.52 -7.85 12.75
CA LEU A 116 -30.50 -6.62 13.56
C LEU A 116 -29.85 -6.88 14.94
N ARG A 117 -30.11 -8.05 15.53
CA ARG A 117 -29.47 -8.54 16.75
C ARG A 117 -27.96 -8.59 16.58
N CYS A 118 -27.45 -9.27 15.54
CA CYS A 118 -26.01 -9.40 15.34
C CYS A 118 -25.34 -8.03 15.18
N PHE A 119 -25.94 -7.15 14.37
CA PHE A 119 -25.40 -5.83 14.09
C PHE A 119 -25.42 -4.92 15.33
N ILE A 120 -26.56 -4.75 15.99
CA ILE A 120 -26.70 -3.87 17.16
C ILE A 120 -25.94 -4.45 18.36
N LYS A 121 -25.87 -5.78 18.52
CA LYS A 121 -25.06 -6.41 19.58
C LYS A 121 -23.58 -6.13 19.38
N TRP A 122 -23.10 -6.16 18.14
CA TRP A 122 -21.73 -5.76 17.82
C TRP A 122 -21.51 -4.28 18.15
N MET A 123 -22.38 -3.38 17.69
CA MET A 123 -22.26 -1.94 17.98
C MET A 123 -22.25 -1.65 19.48
N TYR A 124 -23.13 -2.31 20.25
CA TYR A 124 -23.20 -2.16 21.70
C TYR A 124 -21.93 -2.69 22.38
N LYS A 125 -21.42 -3.86 21.96
CA LYS A 125 -20.16 -4.43 22.47
C LYS A 125 -18.98 -3.48 22.23
N GLU A 126 -18.82 -3.01 20.99
CA GLU A 126 -17.75 -2.11 20.59
C GLU A 126 -17.86 -0.72 21.25
N GLY A 127 -19.07 -0.31 21.59
CA GLY A 127 -19.41 1.06 22.00
C GLY A 127 -19.89 1.88 20.81
N TRP A 128 -20.97 2.64 21.01
CA TRP A 128 -21.64 3.41 19.97
C TRP A 128 -20.73 4.40 19.24
N LEU A 129 -19.81 5.04 19.96
CA LEU A 129 -18.87 6.00 19.36
C LEU A 129 -17.90 5.34 18.39
N TYR A 130 -17.33 4.19 18.74
CA TYR A 130 -16.35 3.50 17.89
C TYR A 130 -17.02 2.79 16.72
N SER A 131 -18.16 2.14 16.96
CA SER A 131 -18.93 1.50 15.89
C SER A 131 -19.54 2.51 14.92
N GLY A 132 -20.13 3.59 15.43
CA GLY A 132 -20.62 4.71 14.62
C GLY A 132 -19.50 5.40 13.85
N GLY A 133 -18.35 5.64 14.50
CA GLY A 133 -17.14 6.17 13.85
C GLY A 133 -16.65 5.27 12.73
N LEU A 134 -16.59 3.95 12.94
CA LEU A 134 -16.19 3.00 11.91
C LEU A 134 -17.17 2.97 10.73
N ILE A 135 -18.49 3.00 10.99
CA ILE A 135 -19.51 3.04 9.93
C ILE A 135 -19.36 4.33 9.10
N LEU A 136 -19.17 5.48 9.75
CA LEU A 136 -18.97 6.75 9.07
C LEU A 136 -17.70 6.72 8.20
N VAL A 137 -16.60 6.18 8.73
CA VAL A 137 -15.33 6.02 8.00
C VAL A 137 -15.50 5.04 6.83
N LEU A 138 -16.26 3.96 7.00
CA LEU A 138 -16.56 3.00 5.94
C LEU A 138 -17.38 3.64 4.81
N ILE A 139 -18.45 4.37 5.14
CA ILE A 139 -19.29 5.07 4.17
C ILE A 139 -18.47 6.11 3.42
N LEU A 140 -17.72 6.94 4.15
CA LEU A 140 -16.83 7.93 3.55
C LEU A 140 -15.80 7.28 2.62
N GLY A 141 -15.16 6.20 3.07
CA GLY A 141 -14.16 5.49 2.29
C GLY A 141 -14.72 4.81 1.05
N PHE A 142 -15.95 4.32 1.09
CA PHE A 142 -16.66 3.81 -0.08
C PHE A 142 -16.96 4.94 -1.07
N ILE A 143 -17.53 6.07 -0.61
CA ILE A 143 -17.84 7.23 -1.46
C ILE A 143 -16.58 7.76 -2.15
N LEU A 144 -15.47 7.92 -1.42
CA LEU A 144 -14.20 8.41 -1.98
C LEU A 144 -13.60 7.48 -3.04
N ARG A 145 -13.88 6.18 -2.97
CA ARG A 145 -13.38 5.18 -3.94
C ARG A 145 -14.33 5.03 -5.13
N LEU A 146 -15.63 5.19 -4.91
CA LEU A 146 -16.65 5.13 -5.95
C LEU A 146 -16.64 6.39 -6.83
N ASN A 147 -16.39 7.55 -6.24
CA ASN A 147 -16.35 8.81 -6.97
C ASN A 147 -15.32 8.74 -8.12
N GLY A 148 -15.75 9.06 -9.33
CA GLY A 148 -14.93 9.10 -10.54
C GLY A 148 -14.28 7.79 -10.95
N ILE A 149 -14.75 6.62 -10.48
CA ILE A 149 -14.08 5.33 -10.73
C ILE A 149 -14.02 4.96 -12.24
N GLY A 150 -14.97 5.45 -13.04
CA GLY A 150 -14.98 5.27 -14.49
C GLY A 150 -14.57 6.50 -15.31
N ASN A 151 -14.17 7.60 -14.65
CA ASN A 151 -13.86 8.84 -15.36
C ASN A 151 -12.57 8.71 -16.16
N ASP A 152 -11.53 8.11 -15.58
CA ASP A 152 -10.25 7.92 -16.26
C ASP A 152 -10.28 6.68 -17.16
N CYS A 153 -9.73 6.80 -18.37
CA CYS A 153 -9.39 5.66 -19.20
C CYS A 153 -8.51 4.64 -18.47
N PHE A 154 -8.40 3.45 -19.03
CA PHE A 154 -7.47 2.45 -18.53
C PHE A 154 -6.02 2.94 -18.59
N LYS A 155 -5.23 2.58 -17.59
CA LYS A 155 -3.86 3.07 -17.40
C LYS A 155 -2.84 1.95 -17.18
N GLY A 156 -1.65 2.13 -17.78
CA GLY A 156 -0.49 1.25 -17.58
C GLY A 156 -0.80 -0.23 -17.81
N ASP A 157 -0.53 -1.06 -16.80
CA ASP A 157 -0.74 -2.50 -16.89
C ASP A 157 -2.23 -2.94 -16.77
N GLU A 158 -3.20 -2.02 -16.69
CA GLU A 158 -4.63 -2.39 -16.76
C GLU A 158 -4.96 -3.04 -18.11
N PHE A 159 -4.39 -2.52 -19.20
CA PHE A 159 -4.72 -2.97 -20.56
C PHE A 159 -4.55 -4.48 -20.76
N GLN A 160 -3.46 -5.05 -20.26
CA GLN A 160 -3.18 -6.50 -20.34
C GLN A 160 -4.26 -7.30 -19.59
N VAL A 161 -4.59 -6.86 -18.38
CA VAL A 161 -5.58 -7.54 -17.53
C VAL A 161 -6.97 -7.47 -18.14
N ILE A 162 -7.34 -6.32 -18.73
CA ILE A 162 -8.67 -6.09 -19.30
C ILE A 162 -8.86 -6.85 -20.58
N ALA A 163 -7.86 -6.82 -21.48
CA ALA A 163 -7.86 -7.65 -22.69
C ALA A 163 -8.00 -9.13 -22.35
N THR A 164 -7.27 -9.60 -21.34
CA THR A 164 -7.37 -10.98 -20.88
C THR A 164 -8.70 -11.29 -20.23
N ALA A 165 -9.25 -10.39 -19.39
CA ALA A 165 -10.52 -10.60 -18.73
C ALA A 165 -11.68 -10.66 -19.73
N TYR A 166 -11.64 -9.81 -20.77
CA TYR A 166 -12.60 -9.85 -21.87
C TYR A 166 -12.43 -11.15 -22.68
N GLY A 167 -11.20 -11.54 -23.02
CA GLY A 167 -10.92 -12.81 -23.70
C GLY A 167 -11.41 -14.03 -22.93
N TYR A 168 -11.26 -14.01 -21.60
CA TYR A 168 -11.81 -15.04 -20.71
C TYR A 168 -13.34 -15.04 -20.70
N LEU A 169 -13.98 -13.87 -20.71
CA LEU A 169 -15.44 -13.78 -20.78
C LEU A 169 -15.99 -14.42 -22.07
N GLU A 170 -15.35 -14.18 -23.20
CA GLU A 170 -15.78 -14.68 -24.51
C GLU A 170 -15.44 -16.16 -24.74
N THR A 171 -14.33 -16.65 -24.19
CA THR A 171 -13.77 -17.97 -24.57
C THR A 171 -13.51 -18.94 -23.42
N GLY A 172 -13.53 -18.45 -22.17
CA GLY A 172 -13.13 -19.23 -20.99
C GLY A 172 -11.62 -19.43 -20.84
N THR A 173 -10.78 -18.76 -21.65
CA THR A 173 -9.31 -18.89 -21.63
C THR A 173 -8.62 -17.56 -21.31
N PHE A 174 -7.42 -17.60 -20.72
CA PHE A 174 -6.66 -16.41 -20.32
C PHE A 174 -5.76 -15.86 -21.43
N TYR A 175 -6.27 -15.78 -22.66
CA TYR A 175 -5.62 -15.07 -23.75
C TYR A 175 -6.22 -13.68 -23.92
N GLU A 176 -5.41 -12.71 -24.31
CA GLU A 176 -5.85 -11.35 -24.57
C GLU A 176 -6.83 -11.30 -25.75
N TRP A 177 -7.92 -10.56 -25.61
CA TRP A 177 -8.84 -10.27 -26.71
C TRP A 177 -8.26 -9.23 -27.66
N SER A 178 -8.48 -9.42 -28.97
CA SER A 178 -8.12 -8.43 -29.98
C SER A 178 -9.37 -7.78 -30.57
N TRP A 179 -9.62 -6.53 -30.19
CA TRP A 179 -10.72 -5.72 -30.73
C TRP A 179 -10.57 -5.36 -32.21
N LEU A 180 -9.36 -5.46 -32.77
CA LEU A 180 -9.13 -5.19 -34.19
C LEU A 180 -9.68 -6.31 -35.09
N VAL A 181 -9.52 -7.56 -34.67
CA VAL A 181 -9.95 -8.74 -35.45
C VAL A 181 -11.18 -9.42 -34.85
N GLN A 182 -11.68 -8.90 -33.73
CA GLN A 182 -12.83 -9.45 -32.98
C GLN A 182 -12.65 -10.94 -32.68
N SER A 183 -11.45 -11.32 -32.24
CA SER A 183 -11.10 -12.69 -31.89
C SER A 183 -10.08 -12.74 -30.77
N ILE A 184 -9.85 -13.95 -30.26
CA ILE A 184 -8.77 -14.20 -29.32
C ILE A 184 -7.41 -13.88 -29.98
N GLY A 185 -6.54 -13.21 -29.24
CA GLY A 185 -5.16 -12.94 -29.62
C GLY A 185 -4.24 -14.11 -29.30
N SER A 186 -2.94 -13.92 -29.55
CA SER A 186 -1.90 -14.94 -29.31
C SER A 186 -1.20 -14.82 -27.95
N VAL A 187 -1.48 -13.76 -27.19
CA VAL A 187 -0.81 -13.48 -25.92
C VAL A 187 -1.56 -14.15 -24.77
N TYR A 188 -0.93 -15.13 -24.13
CA TYR A 188 -1.42 -15.76 -22.90
C TYR A 188 -0.96 -14.95 -21.67
N TYR A 189 -1.87 -14.64 -20.77
CA TYR A 189 -1.60 -13.86 -19.56
C TYR A 189 -2.35 -14.42 -18.34
N ASP A 190 -1.69 -15.27 -17.55
CA ASP A 190 -2.26 -15.89 -16.35
C ASP A 190 -1.81 -15.25 -15.03
N ARG A 191 -1.07 -14.15 -15.11
CA ARG A 191 -0.59 -13.44 -13.93
C ARG A 191 -1.77 -12.92 -13.13
N ALA A 192 -1.84 -13.34 -11.87
CA ALA A 192 -2.97 -13.03 -10.98
C ALA A 192 -4.31 -13.43 -11.61
N TRP A 193 -4.38 -14.58 -12.27
CA TRP A 193 -5.57 -15.05 -13.00
C TRP A 193 -6.88 -14.92 -12.21
N LEU A 194 -6.84 -15.11 -10.88
CA LEU A 194 -8.03 -14.99 -10.04
C LEU A 194 -8.59 -13.55 -10.01
N HIS A 195 -7.72 -12.54 -10.05
CA HIS A 195 -8.13 -11.14 -10.22
C HIS A 195 -8.71 -10.90 -11.61
N THR A 196 -8.06 -11.40 -12.67
CA THR A 196 -8.57 -11.33 -14.04
C THR A 196 -9.95 -11.98 -14.16
N TRP A 197 -10.15 -13.13 -13.52
CA TRP A 197 -11.43 -13.82 -13.44
C TRP A 197 -12.49 -12.96 -12.73
N MET A 198 -12.17 -12.32 -11.61
CA MET A 198 -13.10 -11.40 -10.92
C MET A 198 -13.52 -10.23 -11.82
N ILE A 199 -12.60 -9.70 -12.63
CA ILE A 199 -12.92 -8.65 -13.61
C ILE A 199 -13.85 -9.19 -14.70
N ALA A 200 -13.58 -10.39 -15.23
CA ALA A 200 -14.45 -11.01 -16.22
C ALA A 200 -15.89 -11.23 -15.68
N GLN A 201 -16.03 -11.64 -14.42
CA GLN A 201 -17.34 -11.73 -13.77
C GLN A 201 -18.00 -10.35 -13.64
N SER A 202 -17.24 -9.31 -13.34
CA SER A 202 -17.74 -7.94 -13.31
C SER A 202 -18.24 -7.47 -14.67
N PHE A 203 -17.51 -7.77 -15.75
CA PHE A 203 -17.96 -7.49 -17.12
C PHE A 203 -19.23 -8.24 -17.48
N SER A 204 -19.36 -9.51 -17.07
CA SER A 204 -20.58 -10.29 -17.29
C SER A 204 -21.81 -9.66 -16.63
N LEU A 205 -21.65 -9.07 -15.44
CA LEU A 205 -22.75 -8.50 -14.66
C LEU A 205 -23.10 -7.06 -15.05
N PHE A 206 -22.12 -6.26 -15.46
CA PHE A 206 -22.25 -4.81 -15.58
C PHE A 206 -21.88 -4.26 -16.97
N GLY A 207 -21.49 -5.13 -17.90
CA GLY A 207 -20.97 -4.75 -19.21
C GLY A 207 -19.50 -4.34 -19.17
N PHE A 208 -18.87 -4.27 -20.35
CA PHE A 208 -17.48 -3.84 -20.50
C PHE A 208 -17.37 -2.31 -20.35
N SER A 209 -16.62 -1.85 -19.35
CA SER A 209 -16.37 -0.43 -19.08
C SER A 209 -15.24 -0.25 -18.07
N GLU A 210 -14.77 0.99 -17.90
CA GLU A 210 -13.74 1.31 -16.91
C GLU A 210 -14.21 1.08 -15.48
N TRP A 211 -15.43 1.52 -15.17
CA TRP A 211 -15.95 1.38 -13.81
C TRP A 211 -16.18 -0.10 -13.48
N SER A 212 -16.73 -0.90 -14.40
CA SER A 212 -16.96 -2.33 -14.18
C SER A 212 -15.65 -3.10 -14.00
N ALA A 213 -14.58 -2.75 -14.73
CA ALA A 213 -13.26 -3.36 -14.54
C ALA A 213 -12.69 -3.12 -13.13
N ARG A 214 -13.06 -2.01 -12.49
CA ARG A 214 -12.51 -1.55 -11.20
C ARG A 214 -13.39 -1.95 -10.01
N ILE A 215 -14.56 -2.56 -10.22
CA ILE A 215 -15.44 -3.03 -9.13
C ILE A 215 -14.74 -3.99 -8.16
N PRO A 216 -13.98 -5.02 -8.60
CA PRO A 216 -13.26 -5.88 -7.67
C PRO A 216 -12.34 -5.08 -6.75
N SER A 217 -11.60 -4.11 -7.30
CA SER A 217 -10.73 -3.22 -6.55
C SER A 217 -11.48 -2.33 -5.56
N LEU A 218 -12.63 -1.78 -5.95
CA LEU A 218 -13.51 -1.00 -5.08
C LEU A 218 -13.98 -1.83 -3.88
N ILE A 219 -14.44 -3.06 -4.11
CA ILE A 219 -14.95 -3.96 -3.06
C ILE A 219 -13.83 -4.28 -2.06
N PHE A 220 -12.68 -4.76 -2.53
CA PHE A 220 -11.58 -5.14 -1.64
C PHE A 220 -10.94 -3.93 -0.94
N GLY A 221 -10.85 -2.79 -1.62
CA GLY A 221 -10.44 -1.52 -1.04
C GLY A 221 -11.37 -1.02 0.07
N THR A 222 -12.67 -1.33 -0.04
CA THR A 222 -13.68 -1.01 0.98
C THR A 222 -13.62 -2.01 2.15
N ILE A 223 -13.47 -3.32 1.89
CA ILE A 223 -13.30 -4.37 2.89
C ILE A 223 -12.05 -4.15 3.76
N LEU A 224 -11.00 -3.56 3.18
CA LEU A 224 -9.77 -3.24 3.88
C LEU A 224 -10.00 -2.30 5.09
N ILE A 225 -10.98 -1.40 5.02
CA ILE A 225 -11.27 -0.42 6.09
C ILE A 225 -11.64 -1.12 7.41
N PRO A 226 -12.71 -1.94 7.49
CA PRO A 226 -13.05 -2.64 8.73
C PRO A 226 -11.96 -3.64 9.14
N LEU A 227 -11.29 -4.30 8.19
CA LEU A 227 -10.21 -5.22 8.49
C LEU A 227 -9.07 -4.53 9.26
N THR A 228 -8.68 -3.33 8.82
CA THR A 228 -7.62 -2.56 9.51
C THR A 228 -8.06 -2.02 10.87
N TYR A 229 -9.35 -1.67 11.05
CA TYR A 229 -9.88 -1.39 12.39
C TYR A 229 -9.67 -2.58 13.34
N TYR A 230 -10.08 -3.79 12.94
CA TYR A 230 -9.94 -4.97 13.77
C TYR A 230 -8.49 -5.34 14.04
N MET A 231 -7.65 -5.26 13.02
CA MET A 231 -6.21 -5.50 13.14
C MET A 231 -5.57 -4.53 14.13
N GLY A 232 -5.83 -3.22 13.98
CA GLY A 232 -5.27 -2.21 14.86
C GLY A 232 -5.78 -2.34 16.30
N ARG A 233 -7.09 -2.58 16.47
CA ARG A 233 -7.68 -2.81 17.78
C ARG A 233 -7.09 -4.02 18.49
N THR A 234 -6.94 -5.14 17.78
CA THR A 234 -6.47 -6.39 18.40
C THR A 234 -4.98 -6.36 18.69
N ALA A 235 -4.16 -5.88 17.76
CA ALA A 235 -2.72 -5.78 17.93
C ALA A 235 -2.32 -4.76 19.00
N ALA A 236 -2.93 -3.58 18.97
CA ALA A 236 -2.62 -2.50 19.92
C ALA A 236 -3.45 -2.57 21.21
N ARG A 237 -4.43 -3.49 21.31
CA ARG A 237 -5.43 -3.56 22.38
C ARG A 237 -6.16 -2.22 22.60
N SER A 238 -6.39 -1.46 21.52
CA SER A 238 -6.91 -0.10 21.58
C SER A 238 -7.85 0.19 20.42
N LYS A 239 -9.13 0.43 20.73
CA LYS A 239 -10.16 0.83 19.75
C LYS A 239 -9.80 2.12 19.04
N LEU A 240 -9.18 3.06 19.76
CA LEU A 240 -8.70 4.32 19.18
C LEU A 240 -7.66 4.05 18.10
N ILE A 241 -6.64 3.22 18.35
CA ILE A 241 -5.62 2.89 17.35
C ILE A 241 -6.24 2.17 16.15
N GLY A 242 -7.19 1.25 16.40
CA GLY A 242 -7.97 0.62 15.33
C GLY A 242 -8.70 1.65 14.46
N LEU A 243 -9.43 2.57 15.07
CA LEU A 243 -10.18 3.59 14.34
C LEU A 243 -9.25 4.54 13.57
N LEU A 244 -8.15 4.95 14.19
CA LEU A 244 -7.13 5.79 13.54
C LEU A 244 -6.49 5.09 12.34
N LEU A 245 -6.25 3.77 12.42
CA LEU A 245 -5.72 3.00 11.31
C LEU A 245 -6.73 2.91 10.15
N ALA A 246 -8.00 2.66 10.45
CA ALA A 246 -9.07 2.66 9.46
C ALA A 246 -9.24 4.02 8.78
N VAL A 247 -9.15 5.10 9.56
CA VAL A 247 -9.16 6.49 9.05
C VAL A 247 -7.95 6.76 8.15
N ALA A 248 -6.75 6.33 8.55
CA ALA A 248 -5.54 6.49 7.76
C ALA A 248 -5.65 5.78 6.40
N VAL A 249 -6.16 4.54 6.36
CA VAL A 249 -6.42 3.81 5.11
C VAL A 249 -7.51 4.46 4.28
N THR A 250 -8.53 5.02 4.92
CA THR A 250 -9.66 5.66 4.25
C THR A 250 -9.26 6.92 3.51
N LEU A 251 -8.41 7.74 4.13
CA LEU A 251 -8.04 9.09 3.66
C LEU A 251 -6.63 9.16 3.02
N ASN A 252 -5.95 8.02 2.90
CA ASN A 252 -4.67 7.97 2.20
C ASN A 252 -4.88 7.96 0.67
N PRO A 253 -4.34 8.94 -0.09
CA PRO A 253 -4.55 9.03 -1.53
C PRO A 253 -4.08 7.78 -2.29
N PHE A 254 -2.97 7.20 -1.88
CA PHE A 254 -2.42 6.00 -2.52
C PHE A 254 -3.33 4.78 -2.34
N MET A 255 -3.93 4.60 -1.16
CA MET A 255 -4.92 3.53 -0.92
C MET A 255 -6.22 3.75 -1.70
N ILE A 256 -6.64 5.00 -1.89
CA ILE A 256 -7.80 5.34 -2.72
C ILE A 256 -7.50 5.04 -4.19
N ASP A 257 -6.36 5.48 -4.72
CA ASP A 257 -5.97 5.22 -6.12
C ASP A 257 -5.80 3.72 -6.40
N LEU A 258 -5.15 2.97 -5.49
CA LEU A 258 -5.09 1.51 -5.57
C LEU A 258 -6.48 0.85 -5.61
N SER A 259 -7.47 1.40 -4.91
CA SER A 259 -8.85 0.90 -4.91
C SER A 259 -9.62 1.26 -6.18
N ARG A 260 -9.10 2.20 -6.98
CA ARG A 260 -9.66 2.65 -8.26
C ARG A 260 -8.87 2.12 -9.46
N TRP A 261 -7.92 1.23 -9.24
CA TRP A 261 -7.08 0.66 -10.28
C TRP A 261 -7.42 -0.82 -10.47
N ALA A 262 -7.69 -1.27 -11.70
CA ALA A 262 -7.98 -2.66 -12.06
C ALA A 262 -6.70 -3.51 -12.05
N ARG A 263 -6.07 -3.57 -10.87
CA ARG A 263 -4.83 -4.31 -10.59
C ARG A 263 -4.97 -5.08 -9.29
N MET A 264 -4.28 -6.22 -9.24
CA MET A 264 -4.35 -7.20 -8.16
C MET A 264 -3.88 -6.71 -6.78
N TYR A 265 -3.17 -5.57 -6.70
CA TYR A 265 -2.54 -5.10 -5.48
C TYR A 265 -3.54 -4.85 -4.33
N ILE A 266 -4.67 -4.19 -4.61
CA ILE A 266 -5.63 -3.85 -3.55
C ILE A 266 -6.41 -5.08 -3.05
N ILE A 267 -6.51 -6.14 -3.86
CA ILE A 267 -7.10 -7.43 -3.47
C ILE A 267 -6.09 -8.22 -2.62
N PHE A 268 -4.82 -8.16 -2.99
CA PHE A 268 -3.74 -8.81 -2.26
C PHE A 268 -3.63 -8.30 -0.82
N ILE A 269 -3.73 -7.00 -0.58
CA ILE A 269 -3.54 -6.41 0.75
C ILE A 269 -4.46 -7.03 1.83
N PRO A 270 -5.80 -7.01 1.72
CA PRO A 270 -6.67 -7.57 2.75
C PRO A 270 -6.52 -9.09 2.91
N LEU A 271 -6.26 -9.83 1.82
CA LEU A 271 -5.99 -11.27 1.90
C LEU A 271 -4.68 -11.55 2.65
N PHE A 272 -3.63 -10.79 2.37
CA PHE A 272 -2.35 -10.89 3.07
C PHE A 272 -2.51 -10.57 4.56
N LEU A 273 -3.21 -9.48 4.91
CA LEU A 273 -3.41 -9.08 6.30
C LEU A 273 -4.27 -10.10 7.07
N LEU A 274 -5.35 -10.60 6.46
CA LEU A 274 -6.21 -11.61 7.07
C LEU A 274 -5.46 -12.94 7.24
N GLY A 275 -4.76 -13.40 6.20
CA GLY A 275 -3.95 -14.62 6.25
C GLY A 275 -2.84 -14.52 7.31
N SER A 276 -2.17 -13.38 7.40
CA SER A 276 -1.17 -13.08 8.42
C SER A 276 -1.74 -13.07 9.84
N TYR A 277 -2.92 -12.46 10.04
CA TYR A 277 -3.62 -12.46 11.31
C TYR A 277 -4.04 -13.86 11.76
N LEU A 278 -4.63 -14.65 10.86
CA LEU A 278 -5.03 -16.04 11.13
C LEU A 278 -3.80 -16.92 11.41
N LEU A 279 -2.71 -16.74 10.66
CA LEU A 279 -1.47 -17.46 10.92
C LEU A 279 -0.93 -17.14 12.31
N TYR A 280 -0.89 -15.87 12.69
CA TYR A 280 -0.49 -15.47 14.04
C TYR A 280 -1.32 -16.16 15.12
N LEU A 281 -2.66 -16.15 14.99
CA LEU A 281 -3.55 -16.82 15.95
C LEU A 281 -3.28 -18.31 16.02
N GLY A 282 -3.06 -18.97 14.88
CA GLY A 282 -2.74 -20.38 14.79
C GLY A 282 -1.41 -20.73 15.46
N LEU A 283 -0.38 -19.90 15.28
CA LEU A 283 0.96 -20.11 15.83
C LEU A 283 1.05 -19.86 17.35
N VAL A 284 0.27 -18.91 17.88
CA VAL A 284 0.36 -18.52 19.29
C VAL A 284 -0.59 -19.31 20.18
N ASN A 285 -1.78 -19.64 19.70
CA ASN A 285 -2.78 -20.37 20.49
C ASN A 285 -2.49 -21.88 20.49
N HIS A 286 -3.06 -22.57 21.49
CA HIS A 286 -2.95 -24.02 21.64
C HIS A 286 -4.08 -24.74 20.92
N SER A 287 -3.84 -25.99 20.54
CA SER A 287 -4.84 -26.83 19.89
C SER A 287 -5.99 -27.11 20.86
N SER A 288 -7.22 -26.97 20.36
CA SER A 288 -8.42 -27.47 21.05
C SER A 288 -8.76 -28.91 20.67
N TRP A 289 -8.09 -29.46 19.65
CA TRP A 289 -8.41 -30.76 19.08
C TRP A 289 -7.71 -31.89 19.82
N LYS A 290 -8.43 -32.99 20.05
CA LYS A 290 -7.92 -34.20 20.71
C LYS A 290 -8.38 -35.43 19.95
N PHE A 291 -7.45 -36.25 19.46
CA PHE A 291 -7.75 -37.41 18.61
C PHE A 291 -7.45 -38.73 19.33
N LYS A 292 -8.13 -38.97 20.45
CA LYS A 292 -7.88 -40.14 21.33
C LYS A 292 -7.92 -41.50 20.60
N LYS A 293 -8.67 -41.61 19.49
CA LYS A 293 -8.83 -42.85 18.72
C LYS A 293 -7.76 -43.08 17.64
N ILE A 294 -6.94 -42.08 17.32
CA ILE A 294 -5.91 -42.15 16.27
C ILE A 294 -4.57 -41.70 16.88
N PRO A 295 -3.77 -42.63 17.45
CA PRO A 295 -2.58 -42.28 18.23
C PRO A 295 -1.56 -41.43 17.46
N LEU A 296 -1.36 -41.72 16.17
CA LEU A 296 -0.44 -40.96 15.33
C LEU A 296 -0.87 -39.49 15.17
N LEU A 297 -2.16 -39.27 14.90
CA LEU A 297 -2.72 -37.91 14.79
C LEU A 297 -2.73 -37.21 16.16
N ASN A 298 -2.98 -37.93 17.24
CA ASN A 298 -2.91 -37.39 18.59
C ASN A 298 -1.50 -36.96 18.96
N ASN A 299 -0.48 -37.77 18.62
CA ASN A 299 0.93 -37.43 18.83
C ASN A 299 1.31 -36.20 18.01
N PHE A 300 0.91 -36.14 16.74
CA PHE A 300 1.15 -34.97 15.88
C PHE A 300 0.60 -33.69 16.49
N VAL A 301 -0.68 -33.69 16.89
CA VAL A 301 -1.34 -32.53 17.52
C VAL A 301 -0.73 -32.19 18.87
N THR A 302 -0.20 -33.16 19.60
CA THR A 302 0.45 -32.92 20.90
C THR A 302 1.84 -32.31 20.74
N TYR A 303 2.63 -32.76 19.77
CA TYR A 303 3.97 -32.21 19.50
C TYR A 303 3.92 -30.86 18.79
N LEU A 304 2.96 -30.68 17.87
CA LEU A 304 2.70 -29.44 17.15
C LEU A 304 1.41 -28.80 17.69
N ASP A 305 1.39 -28.53 18.98
CA ASP A 305 0.25 -27.96 19.72
C ASP A 305 -0.06 -26.51 19.30
N PHE A 306 -0.60 -26.37 18.10
CA PHE A 306 -1.00 -25.13 17.46
C PHE A 306 -2.50 -25.12 17.20
N ASP A 307 -3.10 -23.94 17.10
CA ASP A 307 -4.54 -23.84 16.88
C ASP A 307 -4.92 -24.02 15.40
N TYR A 308 -5.17 -25.27 15.04
CA TYR A 308 -5.54 -25.67 13.67
C TYR A 308 -6.82 -25.02 13.14
N ARG A 309 -7.70 -24.53 14.03
CA ARG A 309 -8.91 -23.79 13.63
C ARG A 309 -8.57 -22.49 12.91
N TYR A 310 -7.40 -21.91 13.19
CA TYR A 310 -6.91 -20.72 12.51
C TYR A 310 -5.86 -21.07 11.45
N LEU A 311 -5.01 -22.08 11.67
CA LEU A 311 -4.00 -22.46 10.68
C LEU A 311 -4.60 -22.94 9.36
N ILE A 312 -5.67 -23.75 9.39
CA ILE A 312 -6.29 -24.25 8.15
C ILE A 312 -6.87 -23.08 7.32
N PRO A 313 -7.72 -22.19 7.88
CA PRO A 313 -8.14 -20.99 7.17
C PRO A 313 -6.98 -20.09 6.74
N ALA A 314 -5.93 -19.95 7.57
CA ALA A 314 -4.74 -19.18 7.19
C ALA A 314 -4.10 -19.74 5.93
N LEU A 315 -3.91 -21.06 5.83
CA LEU A 315 -3.33 -21.71 4.64
C LEU A 315 -4.20 -21.48 3.40
N ILE A 316 -5.53 -21.57 3.52
CA ILE A 316 -6.46 -21.32 2.40
C ILE A 316 -6.36 -19.85 1.95
N VAL A 317 -6.46 -18.90 2.89
CA VAL A 317 -6.41 -17.47 2.57
C VAL A 317 -5.05 -17.08 2.01
N LEU A 318 -3.95 -17.62 2.56
CA LEU A 318 -2.60 -17.36 2.05
C LEU A 318 -2.35 -18.02 0.69
N TYR A 319 -2.94 -19.19 0.43
CA TYR A 319 -2.88 -19.78 -0.90
C TYR A 319 -3.61 -18.90 -1.93
N ILE A 320 -4.81 -18.42 -1.62
CA ILE A 320 -5.54 -17.46 -2.47
C ILE A 320 -4.71 -16.17 -2.65
N SER A 321 -4.14 -15.64 -1.56
CA SER A 321 -3.25 -14.47 -1.60
C SER A 321 -2.05 -14.71 -2.53
N TYR A 322 -1.47 -15.91 -2.52
CA TYR A 322 -0.36 -16.30 -3.39
C TYR A 322 -0.77 -16.33 -4.87
N LEU A 323 -1.96 -16.87 -5.18
CA LEU A 323 -2.52 -16.85 -6.54
C LEU A 323 -2.74 -15.43 -7.07
N ILE A 324 -3.04 -14.48 -6.18
CA ILE A 324 -3.15 -13.05 -6.52
C ILE A 324 -1.77 -12.41 -6.65
N HIS A 325 -0.84 -12.68 -5.72
CA HIS A 325 0.49 -12.08 -5.72
C HIS A 325 1.56 -12.93 -5.00
N ILE A 326 2.68 -13.15 -5.69
CA ILE A 326 3.83 -13.94 -5.22
C ILE A 326 4.47 -13.39 -3.92
N ASN A 327 4.38 -12.08 -3.67
CA ASN A 327 4.87 -11.44 -2.44
C ASN A 327 4.27 -12.04 -1.15
N THR A 328 3.20 -12.83 -1.24
CA THR A 328 2.71 -13.65 -0.13
C THR A 328 3.83 -14.52 0.47
N LEU A 329 4.78 -15.01 -0.32
CA LEU A 329 5.89 -15.85 0.14
C LEU A 329 6.79 -15.14 1.18
N LEU A 330 6.86 -13.81 1.17
CA LEU A 330 7.66 -13.05 2.12
C LEU A 330 7.14 -13.16 3.57
N LEU A 331 5.87 -13.53 3.72
CA LEU A 331 5.29 -13.86 5.03
C LEU A 331 5.92 -15.13 5.62
N GLY A 332 6.37 -16.07 4.78
CA GLY A 332 7.11 -17.26 5.22
C GLY A 332 8.42 -16.90 5.92
N VAL A 333 9.17 -15.93 5.40
CA VAL A 333 10.41 -15.43 6.01
C VAL A 333 10.13 -14.75 7.35
N GLY A 334 9.12 -13.87 7.41
CA GLY A 334 8.71 -13.21 8.66
C GLY A 334 8.22 -14.21 9.71
N ALA A 335 7.42 -15.20 9.31
CA ALA A 335 6.94 -16.27 10.19
C ALA A 335 8.10 -17.15 10.70
N TYR A 336 9.08 -17.47 9.86
CA TYR A 336 10.27 -18.24 10.24
C TYR A 336 11.05 -17.53 11.36
N ILE A 337 11.36 -16.24 11.16
CA ILE A 337 12.08 -15.43 12.15
C ILE A 337 11.24 -15.30 13.44
N PHE A 338 9.92 -15.15 13.32
CA PHE A 338 9.03 -15.06 14.48
C PHE A 338 8.98 -16.36 15.30
N VAL A 339 8.88 -17.52 14.64
CA VAL A 339 8.91 -18.84 15.30
C VAL A 339 10.24 -19.03 16.03
N LEU A 340 11.35 -18.65 15.40
CA LEU A 340 12.67 -18.68 16.02
C LEU A 340 12.75 -17.78 17.26
N ALA A 341 12.21 -16.55 17.16
CA ALA A 341 12.15 -15.62 18.28
C ALA A 341 11.29 -16.17 19.44
N LEU A 342 10.14 -16.80 19.14
CA LEU A 342 9.30 -17.45 20.15
C LEU A 342 9.98 -18.65 20.79
N PHE A 343 10.71 -19.46 20.02
CA PHE A 343 11.48 -20.58 20.57
C PHE A 343 12.50 -20.10 21.60
N PHE A 344 13.32 -19.09 21.28
CA PHE A 344 14.33 -18.58 22.21
C PHE A 344 13.71 -17.91 23.45
N HIS A 345 12.54 -17.28 23.31
CA HIS A 345 11.87 -16.60 24.42
C HIS A 345 11.11 -17.57 25.34
N THR A 346 10.28 -18.44 24.77
CA THR A 346 9.38 -19.34 25.53
C THR A 346 10.02 -20.68 25.89
N LYS A 347 11.03 -21.12 25.12
CA LYS A 347 11.64 -22.46 25.20
C LYS A 347 10.66 -23.61 25.02
N GLU A 348 9.48 -23.37 24.44
CA GLU A 348 8.50 -24.41 24.16
C GLU A 348 8.95 -25.28 22.98
N LYS A 349 8.90 -26.61 23.14
CA LYS A 349 9.36 -27.57 22.12
C LYS A 349 8.58 -27.49 20.79
N ARG A 350 7.30 -27.08 20.81
CA ARG A 350 6.49 -26.94 19.58
C ARG A 350 7.11 -25.98 18.57
N PHE A 351 7.73 -24.88 19.04
CA PHE A 351 8.40 -23.93 18.15
C PHE A 351 9.72 -24.48 17.61
N LEU A 352 10.45 -25.29 18.38
CA LEU A 352 11.64 -25.99 17.90
C LEU A 352 11.29 -26.98 16.79
N TYR A 353 10.24 -27.79 16.97
CA TYR A 353 9.78 -28.73 15.96
C TYR A 353 9.32 -28.01 14.69
N LEU A 354 8.52 -26.95 14.83
CA LEU A 354 8.09 -26.15 13.68
C LEU A 354 9.29 -25.50 12.95
N PHE A 355 10.23 -24.91 13.69
CA PHE A 355 11.45 -24.34 13.12
C PHE A 355 12.27 -25.38 12.35
N GLY A 356 12.45 -26.58 12.93
CA GLY A 356 13.12 -27.70 12.27
C GLY A 356 12.40 -28.13 10.99
N LEU A 357 11.08 -28.26 11.02
CA LEU A 357 10.25 -28.60 9.85
C LEU A 357 10.35 -27.54 8.74
N MET A 358 10.27 -26.25 9.10
CA MET A 358 10.42 -25.16 8.13
C MET A 358 11.82 -25.16 7.50
N THR A 359 12.87 -25.38 8.30
CA THR A 359 14.24 -25.44 7.82
C THR A 359 14.45 -26.64 6.90
N ALA A 360 13.95 -27.82 7.27
CA ALA A 360 14.01 -29.01 6.43
C ALA A 360 13.24 -28.81 5.11
N GLY A 361 12.08 -28.17 5.14
CA GLY A 361 11.30 -27.83 3.95
C GLY A 361 12.03 -26.86 3.02
N LEU A 362 12.70 -25.83 3.58
CA LEU A 362 13.52 -24.89 2.81
C LEU A 362 14.74 -25.59 2.17
N LEU A 363 15.42 -26.47 2.91
CA LEU A 363 16.53 -27.27 2.38
C LEU A 363 16.06 -28.22 1.28
N PHE A 364 14.91 -28.87 1.47
CA PHE A 364 14.30 -29.72 0.45
C PHE A 364 13.98 -28.92 -0.82
N ALA A 365 13.32 -27.76 -0.69
CA ALA A 365 13.03 -26.90 -1.83
C ALA A 365 14.32 -26.44 -2.53
N PHE A 366 15.36 -26.11 -1.79
CA PHE A 366 16.65 -25.70 -2.34
C PHE A 366 17.34 -26.83 -3.12
N LEU A 367 17.33 -28.06 -2.58
CA LEU A 367 17.98 -29.23 -3.20
C LEU A 367 17.20 -29.79 -4.39
N PHE A 368 15.87 -29.85 -4.30
CA PHE A 368 15.01 -30.56 -5.26
C PHE A 368 14.19 -29.64 -6.17
N CYS A 369 14.11 -28.34 -5.87
CA CYS A 369 13.38 -27.35 -6.66
C CYS A 369 14.21 -26.07 -6.90
N PRO A 370 15.46 -26.18 -7.42
CA PRO A 370 16.35 -25.02 -7.57
C PRO A 370 15.77 -23.95 -8.50
N SER A 371 14.90 -24.32 -9.45
CA SER A 371 14.22 -23.40 -10.36
C SER A 371 13.38 -22.33 -9.64
N ILE A 372 12.86 -22.62 -8.45
CA ILE A 372 12.13 -21.64 -7.62
C ILE A 372 13.05 -20.47 -7.24
N PHE A 373 14.32 -20.77 -6.94
CA PHE A 373 15.33 -19.79 -6.52
C PHE A 373 16.02 -19.09 -7.69
N HIS A 374 15.98 -19.66 -8.90
CA HIS A 374 16.57 -19.08 -10.12
C HIS A 374 15.60 -18.20 -10.92
N SER A 375 14.39 -17.98 -10.41
CA SER A 375 13.30 -17.27 -11.12
C SER A 375 13.48 -15.75 -11.26
N GLY A 376 14.68 -15.20 -10.99
CA GLY A 376 14.90 -13.75 -10.95
C GLY A 376 14.09 -13.03 -9.86
N PHE A 377 13.53 -13.77 -8.90
CA PHE A 377 12.78 -13.18 -7.79
C PHE A 377 13.71 -12.69 -6.67
N ILE A 378 14.84 -13.36 -6.47
CA ILE A 378 15.82 -13.08 -5.42
C ILE A 378 17.17 -12.79 -6.09
N THR A 379 17.60 -11.53 -6.04
CA THR A 379 18.92 -11.10 -6.54
C THR A 379 19.55 -10.18 -5.51
N ILE A 380 20.76 -10.48 -5.07
CA ILE A 380 21.51 -9.58 -4.18
C ILE A 380 21.84 -8.33 -4.98
N ARG A 381 21.32 -7.18 -4.55
CA ARG A 381 21.57 -5.90 -5.22
C ARG A 381 22.94 -5.36 -4.86
N GLU A 382 23.64 -4.82 -5.85
CA GLU A 382 24.88 -4.05 -5.62
C GLU A 382 24.63 -2.77 -4.82
N HIS A 383 23.47 -2.14 -5.05
CA HIS A 383 23.05 -0.92 -4.36
C HIS A 383 21.69 -1.09 -3.68
N PRO A 384 21.58 -0.77 -2.38
CA PRO A 384 20.34 -0.90 -1.64
C PRO A 384 19.31 0.13 -2.10
N ASN A 385 18.07 -0.32 -2.30
CA ASN A 385 16.99 0.54 -2.79
C ASN A 385 16.27 1.25 -1.63
N LEU A 386 16.91 2.26 -1.05
CA LEU A 386 16.43 2.95 0.16
C LEU A 386 15.08 3.69 -0.03
N ILE A 387 14.62 3.88 -1.27
CA ILE A 387 13.31 4.50 -1.55
C ILE A 387 12.14 3.72 -0.93
N TYR A 388 12.29 2.40 -0.71
CA TYR A 388 11.26 1.58 -0.07
C TYR A 388 10.98 2.03 1.37
N TYR A 389 11.96 2.63 2.07
CA TYR A 389 11.71 3.25 3.37
C TYR A 389 10.74 4.44 3.24
N ALA A 390 10.94 5.27 2.22
CA ALA A 390 10.08 6.41 1.94
C ALA A 390 8.67 5.98 1.48
N PHE A 391 8.54 4.84 0.82
CA PHE A 391 7.24 4.27 0.42
C PHE A 391 6.40 3.75 1.59
N LEU A 392 6.97 3.48 2.78
CA LEU A 392 6.16 3.13 3.95
C LEU A 392 5.22 4.27 4.39
N PHE A 393 5.58 5.50 4.02
CA PHE A 393 4.89 6.71 4.43
C PHE A 393 4.49 7.57 3.22
N THR A 394 4.02 6.95 2.13
CA THR A 394 3.43 7.62 0.96
C THR A 394 2.15 8.38 1.33
N PHE A 395 2.37 9.50 2.01
CA PHE A 395 1.47 10.62 2.20
C PHE A 395 1.93 11.77 1.28
N ASN A 396 1.10 12.79 1.10
CA ASN A 396 1.49 13.96 0.31
C ASN A 396 2.75 14.64 0.87
N HIS A 397 3.53 15.28 -0.02
CA HIS A 397 4.91 15.73 0.20
C HIS A 397 5.23 16.33 1.59
N PRO A 398 4.38 17.17 2.21
CA PRO A 398 4.67 17.73 3.54
C PRO A 398 4.43 16.74 4.69
N VAL A 399 3.44 15.84 4.55
CA VAL A 399 3.10 14.81 5.54
C VAL A 399 4.09 13.66 5.49
N LYS A 400 4.57 13.30 4.30
CA LYS A 400 5.63 12.30 4.12
C LYS A 400 6.85 12.64 4.96
N GLU A 401 7.29 13.89 4.94
CA GLU A 401 8.41 14.38 5.72
C GLU A 401 8.15 14.33 7.24
N ILE A 402 6.94 14.69 7.68
CA ILE A 402 6.54 14.60 9.10
C ILE A 402 6.51 13.14 9.55
N PHE A 403 5.93 12.23 8.78
CA PHE A 403 5.86 10.80 9.11
C PHE A 403 7.23 10.13 9.08
N ILE A 404 8.08 10.44 8.10
CA ILE A 404 9.47 9.98 8.06
C ILE A 404 10.23 10.51 9.28
N THR A 405 10.00 11.76 9.67
CA THR A 405 10.62 12.35 10.86
C THR A 405 10.13 11.66 12.13
N ILE A 406 8.81 11.48 12.30
CA ILE A 406 8.23 10.77 13.44
C ILE A 406 8.69 9.31 13.48
N ALA A 407 8.72 8.62 12.34
CA ALA A 407 9.21 7.26 12.21
C ALA A 407 10.71 7.17 12.54
N SER A 408 11.51 8.16 12.12
CA SER A 408 12.93 8.27 12.46
C SER A 408 13.13 8.55 13.95
N LEU A 409 12.26 9.36 14.57
CA LEU A 409 12.27 9.63 16.01
C LEU A 409 11.84 8.40 16.82
N ILE A 410 10.89 7.63 16.31
CA ILE A 410 10.47 6.35 16.89
C ILE A 410 11.57 5.31 16.72
N LEU A 411 12.24 5.25 15.57
CA LEU A 411 13.40 4.39 15.34
C LEU A 411 14.54 4.76 16.27
N LEU A 412 14.87 6.05 16.42
CA LEU A 412 15.87 6.54 17.38
C LEU A 412 15.47 6.25 18.83
N TYR A 413 14.18 6.36 19.16
CA TYR A 413 13.66 6.02 20.48
C TYR A 413 13.71 4.51 20.74
N ILE A 414 13.32 3.67 19.78
CA ILE A 414 13.48 2.22 19.80
C ILE A 414 14.96 1.87 19.92
N PHE A 415 15.86 2.56 19.21
CA PHE A 415 17.32 2.40 19.35
C PHE A 415 17.77 2.75 20.77
N SER A 416 17.24 3.82 21.36
CA SER A 416 17.51 4.21 22.76
C SER A 416 16.94 3.21 23.78
N LEU A 417 15.87 2.49 23.43
CA LEU A 417 15.30 1.39 24.22
C LEU A 417 16.05 0.07 24.02
N ILE A 418 16.61 -0.19 22.83
CA ILE A 418 17.51 -1.30 22.53
C ILE A 418 18.80 -1.16 23.33
N ILE A 419 19.29 0.07 23.55
CA ILE A 419 20.37 0.36 24.52
C ILE A 419 19.95 -0.03 25.96
N ARG A 420 18.64 -0.13 26.26
CA ARG A 420 18.04 -0.65 27.51
C ARG A 420 17.50 -2.10 27.33
N TYR A 421 18.28 -2.89 26.60
CA TYR A 421 17.99 -4.20 25.97
C TYR A 421 17.03 -5.16 26.70
N LYS A 422 17.22 -5.43 28.00
CA LYS A 422 16.44 -6.48 28.70
C LYS A 422 14.96 -6.13 28.92
N THR A 423 14.69 -4.89 29.33
CA THR A 423 13.34 -4.46 29.70
C THR A 423 12.46 -4.23 28.47
N PHE A 424 13.05 -3.70 27.40
CA PHE A 424 12.39 -3.52 26.10
C PHE A 424 12.00 -4.85 25.47
N LEU A 425 12.91 -5.82 25.43
CA LEU A 425 12.63 -7.15 24.89
C LEU A 425 11.48 -7.83 25.63
N ASN A 426 11.48 -7.81 26.97
CA ASN A 426 10.41 -8.42 27.76
C ASN A 426 9.03 -7.81 27.45
N TYR A 427 8.94 -6.50 27.20
CA TYR A 427 7.68 -5.87 26.81
C TYR A 427 7.27 -6.25 25.38
N PHE A 428 8.22 -6.26 24.45
CA PHE A 428 7.94 -6.60 23.06
C PHE A 428 7.46 -8.06 22.92
N PHE A 429 8.05 -8.99 23.69
CA PHE A 429 7.59 -10.36 23.78
C PHE A 429 6.26 -10.54 24.53
N LYS A 430 5.85 -9.58 25.38
CA LYS A 430 4.54 -9.57 26.05
C LYS A 430 3.40 -9.31 25.06
N ASN A 431 3.61 -8.45 24.06
CA ASN A 431 2.68 -8.26 22.95
C ASN A 431 3.16 -8.99 21.69
N LYS A 432 3.00 -10.32 21.71
CA LYS A 432 3.42 -11.23 20.62
C LYS A 432 2.93 -10.79 19.23
N MET A 433 1.76 -10.13 19.12
CA MET A 433 1.22 -9.68 17.82
C MET A 433 1.99 -8.49 17.26
N ILE A 434 2.34 -7.50 18.09
CA ILE A 434 3.18 -6.37 17.69
C ILE A 434 4.59 -6.86 17.32
N LEU A 435 5.13 -7.82 18.07
CA LEU A 435 6.40 -8.49 17.72
C LEU A 435 6.33 -9.16 16.35
N TYR A 436 5.28 -9.97 16.11
CA TYR A 436 5.07 -10.65 14.83
C TYR A 436 5.01 -9.67 13.66
N TYR A 437 4.18 -8.63 13.78
CA TYR A 437 4.04 -7.62 12.73
C TYR A 437 5.31 -6.79 12.51
N SER A 438 6.09 -6.55 13.55
CA SER A 438 7.39 -5.86 13.42
C SER A 438 8.40 -6.70 12.68
N ILE A 439 8.52 -7.99 13.03
CA ILE A 439 9.38 -8.94 12.30
C ILE A 439 8.95 -9.05 10.84
N LEU A 440 7.65 -9.19 10.58
CA LEU A 440 7.11 -9.30 9.24
C LEU A 440 7.38 -8.05 8.40
N SER A 441 7.14 -6.86 8.96
CA SER A 441 7.41 -5.59 8.26
C SER A 441 8.89 -5.41 7.97
N LEU A 442 9.76 -5.73 8.92
CA LEU A 442 11.22 -5.63 8.76
C LEU A 442 11.75 -6.63 7.73
N SER A 443 11.28 -7.89 7.77
CA SER A 443 11.75 -8.92 6.83
C SER A 443 11.36 -8.58 5.39
N VAL A 444 10.14 -8.10 5.16
CA VAL A 444 9.69 -7.66 3.84
C VAL A 444 10.46 -6.42 3.38
N LEU A 445 10.69 -5.45 4.28
CA LEU A 445 11.44 -4.24 3.93
C LEU A 445 12.89 -4.56 3.56
N ILE A 446 13.57 -5.40 4.35
CA ILE A 446 14.94 -5.88 4.06
C ILE A 446 14.96 -6.59 2.71
N PHE A 447 13.98 -7.45 2.42
CA PHE A 447 13.86 -8.10 1.13
C PHE A 447 13.82 -7.09 -0.03
N PHE A 448 12.95 -6.08 0.02
CA PHE A 448 12.84 -5.11 -1.06
C PHE A 448 14.02 -4.15 -1.20
N ILE A 449 14.70 -3.83 -0.09
CA ILE A 449 15.89 -2.96 -0.13
C ILE A 449 17.08 -3.71 -0.73
N PHE A 450 17.31 -4.97 -0.35
CA PHE A 450 18.58 -5.66 -0.64
C PHE A 450 18.47 -6.82 -1.65
N PHE A 451 17.29 -7.43 -1.80
CA PHE A 451 17.14 -8.72 -2.50
C PHE A 451 16.13 -8.71 -3.66
N ALA A 452 15.24 -7.72 -3.75
CA ALA A 452 14.22 -7.69 -4.81
C ALA A 452 14.79 -7.19 -6.14
N ASP A 453 14.72 -8.04 -7.17
CA ASP A 453 15.11 -7.74 -8.53
C ASP A 453 13.98 -7.12 -9.35
N ARG A 454 13.53 -5.94 -8.92
CA ARG A 454 12.45 -5.19 -9.58
C ARG A 454 12.70 -3.69 -9.51
N TYR A 455 12.03 -2.97 -10.40
CA TYR A 455 11.90 -1.52 -10.31
C TYR A 455 11.22 -1.13 -9.00
N ALA A 456 11.58 0.04 -8.48
CA ALA A 456 11.01 0.53 -7.23
C ALA A 456 9.55 0.91 -7.42
N GLY A 457 8.64 0.36 -6.60
CA GLY A 457 7.24 0.73 -6.62
C GLY A 457 6.58 0.55 -5.27
N ALA A 458 5.84 1.56 -4.80
CA ALA A 458 5.11 1.50 -3.53
C ALA A 458 4.10 0.34 -3.49
N ASN A 459 3.53 -0.02 -4.65
CA ASN A 459 2.57 -1.11 -4.81
C ASN A 459 3.10 -2.45 -4.27
N TYR A 460 4.41 -2.69 -4.39
CA TYR A 460 5.03 -3.96 -3.99
C TYR A 460 5.11 -4.16 -2.47
N ILE A 461 5.14 -3.08 -1.70
CA ILE A 461 5.19 -3.10 -0.23
C ILE A 461 3.90 -2.61 0.43
N SER A 462 2.85 -2.36 -0.38
CA SER A 462 1.57 -1.80 0.09
C SER A 462 0.92 -2.61 1.22
N ASN A 463 1.12 -3.93 1.24
CA ASN A 463 0.68 -4.82 2.31
C ASN A 463 1.36 -4.54 3.65
N ILE A 464 2.65 -4.18 3.68
CA ILE A 464 3.36 -3.84 4.92
C ILE A 464 3.25 -2.37 5.30
N MET A 465 2.82 -1.48 4.40
CA MET A 465 2.56 -0.07 4.74
C MET A 465 1.54 0.07 5.87
N ILE A 466 0.45 -0.71 5.82
CA ILE A 466 -0.59 -0.71 6.85
C ILE A 466 -0.04 -1.21 8.20
N ILE A 467 0.83 -2.23 8.13
CA ILE A 467 1.53 -2.73 9.31
C ILE A 467 2.45 -1.65 9.88
N ALA A 468 3.20 -0.94 9.03
CA ALA A 468 4.05 0.16 9.45
C ALA A 468 3.25 1.31 10.10
N TRP A 469 2.07 1.65 9.57
CA TRP A 469 1.19 2.64 10.17
C TRP A 469 0.62 2.20 11.52
N LEU A 470 0.26 0.91 11.66
CA LEU A 470 -0.12 0.33 12.95
C LEU A 470 1.00 0.48 13.97
N LEU A 471 2.23 0.06 13.61
CA LEU A 471 3.39 0.14 14.49
C LEU A 471 3.71 1.59 14.86
N LEU A 472 3.61 2.50 13.90
CA LEU A 472 3.75 3.94 14.12
C LEU A 472 2.73 4.46 15.13
N PHE A 473 1.42 4.22 14.91
CA PHE A 473 0.38 4.69 15.83
C PHE A 473 0.53 4.07 17.23
N TYR A 474 0.90 2.80 17.30
CA TYR A 474 1.21 2.13 18.55
C TYR A 474 2.38 2.79 19.29
N SER A 475 3.48 3.08 18.57
CA SER A 475 4.65 3.75 19.13
C SER A 475 4.36 5.18 19.58
N VAL A 476 3.63 5.97 18.79
CA VAL A 476 3.25 7.34 19.19
C VAL A 476 2.32 7.29 20.41
N PHE A 477 1.35 6.39 20.42
CA PHE A 477 0.46 6.21 21.58
C PHE A 477 1.25 5.87 22.85
N PHE A 478 2.24 4.98 22.74
CA PHE A 478 3.11 4.60 23.84
C PHE A 478 3.96 5.79 24.34
N VAL A 479 4.56 6.57 23.44
CA VAL A 479 5.32 7.78 23.79
C VAL A 479 4.43 8.83 24.46
N MET A 480 3.21 9.05 23.96
CA MET A 480 2.26 9.97 24.58
C MET A 480 1.84 9.51 25.98
N TYR A 481 1.63 8.21 26.17
CA TYR A 481 1.33 7.64 27.49
C TYR A 481 2.46 7.93 28.49
N LEU A 482 3.72 7.81 28.06
CA LEU A 482 4.89 8.14 28.86
C LEU A 482 4.96 9.62 29.26
N ILE A 483 4.71 10.52 28.32
CA ILE A 483 4.80 11.98 28.54
C ILE A 483 3.67 12.47 29.45
N PHE A 484 2.44 11.97 29.26
CA PHE A 484 1.24 12.48 29.91
C PHE A 484 0.72 11.59 31.05
N LYS A 485 1.60 10.85 31.75
CA LYS A 485 1.24 9.86 32.79
C LYS A 485 0.22 10.38 33.84
N LYS A 486 0.32 11.63 34.27
CA LYS A 486 -0.61 12.26 35.26
C LYS A 486 -1.89 12.84 34.64
N GLN A 487 -1.94 13.03 33.32
CA GLN A 487 -3.05 13.66 32.60
C GLN A 487 -3.44 12.82 31.38
N LYS A 488 -3.77 11.55 31.63
CA LYS A 488 -4.10 10.54 30.59
C LYS A 488 -5.10 11.06 29.55
N LYS A 489 -6.10 11.84 29.98
CA LYS A 489 -7.12 12.43 29.09
C LYS A 489 -6.52 13.46 28.13
N THR A 490 -5.63 14.33 28.60
CA THR A 490 -4.94 15.35 27.80
C THR A 490 -4.02 14.71 26.76
N GLY A 491 -3.25 13.69 27.14
CA GLY A 491 -2.39 12.96 26.20
C GLY A 491 -3.17 12.24 25.10
N LYS A 492 -4.30 11.60 25.45
CA LYS A 492 -5.21 10.99 24.45
C LYS A 492 -5.80 12.04 23.51
N ILE A 493 -6.25 13.19 24.04
CA ILE A 493 -6.80 14.29 23.22
C ILE A 493 -5.74 14.86 22.27
N LEU A 494 -4.53 15.17 22.76
CA LEU A 494 -3.44 15.70 21.94
C LEU A 494 -3.03 14.71 20.83
N LEU A 495 -2.96 13.42 21.15
CA LEU A 495 -2.70 12.39 20.16
C LEU A 495 -3.80 12.32 19.09
N SER A 496 -5.06 12.33 19.51
CA SER A 496 -6.20 12.37 18.59
C SER A 496 -6.17 13.61 17.70
N ILE A 497 -5.79 14.77 18.23
CA ILE A 497 -5.65 16.02 17.45
C ILE A 497 -4.49 15.92 16.47
N LEU A 498 -3.31 15.45 16.90
CA LEU A 498 -2.15 15.31 16.02
C LEU A 498 -2.41 14.33 14.87
N ILE A 499 -3.04 13.20 15.17
CA ILE A 499 -3.37 12.20 14.15
C ILE A 499 -4.52 12.70 13.27
N ALA A 500 -5.55 13.33 13.83
CA ALA A 500 -6.62 13.94 13.05
C ALA A 500 -6.06 15.04 12.13
N ALA A 501 -5.14 15.88 12.59
CA ALA A 501 -4.49 16.90 11.78
C ALA A 501 -3.65 16.27 10.64
N ALA A 502 -2.87 15.22 10.94
CA ALA A 502 -2.11 14.47 9.94
C ALA A 502 -3.01 13.84 8.87
N VAL A 503 -4.13 13.27 9.30
CA VAL A 503 -5.14 12.65 8.44
C VAL A 503 -5.87 13.70 7.60
N VAL A 504 -6.33 14.80 8.21
CA VAL A 504 -7.03 15.88 7.51
C VAL A 504 -6.11 16.54 6.50
N TYR A 505 -4.84 16.72 6.83
CA TYR A 505 -3.85 17.22 5.88
C TYR A 505 -3.58 16.22 4.74
N SER A 506 -3.53 14.92 5.04
CA SER A 506 -3.48 13.88 3.99
C SER A 506 -4.67 13.97 3.05
N ALA A 507 -5.88 14.17 3.60
CA ALA A 507 -7.11 14.37 2.84
C ALA A 507 -7.12 15.71 2.06
N TYR A 508 -6.51 16.76 2.59
CA TYR A 508 -6.36 18.03 1.85
C TYR A 508 -5.49 17.84 0.60
N GLY A 509 -4.38 17.12 0.72
CA GLY A 509 -3.60 16.79 -0.47
C GLY A 509 -4.28 15.79 -1.41
N TYR A 510 -5.32 15.05 -0.95
CA TYR A 510 -6.20 14.30 -1.85
C TYR A 510 -7.07 15.23 -2.72
N LEU A 511 -7.54 16.36 -2.18
CA LEU A 511 -8.24 17.37 -2.99
C LEU A 511 -7.32 17.95 -4.07
N GLY A 512 -6.05 18.19 -3.75
CA GLY A 512 -5.05 18.58 -4.75
C GLY A 512 -4.69 17.46 -5.75
N TYR A 513 -4.78 16.19 -5.34
CA TYR A 513 -4.55 15.03 -6.20
C TYR A 513 -5.69 14.84 -7.23
N TYR A 514 -6.92 15.18 -6.86
CA TYR A 514 -8.09 15.15 -7.74
C TYR A 514 -8.24 16.39 -8.62
N ALA A 515 -7.67 17.53 -8.22
CA ALA A 515 -7.65 18.74 -9.03
C ALA A 515 -6.84 18.59 -10.34
N ASP A 516 -6.00 17.55 -10.41
CA ASP A 516 -5.23 17.16 -11.59
C ASP A 516 -6.01 16.08 -12.38
N GLU A 517 -7.30 16.35 -12.66
CA GLU A 517 -8.09 15.59 -13.64
C GLU A 517 -7.27 15.53 -14.94
N HIS A 518 -7.16 14.36 -15.57
CA HIS A 518 -6.32 14.10 -16.77
C HIS A 518 -4.82 13.84 -16.50
N ARG A 519 -4.44 13.21 -15.40
CA ARG A 519 -3.05 12.75 -15.22
C ARG A 519 -2.57 11.78 -16.31
N PHE A 520 -3.47 10.92 -16.77
CA PHE A 520 -3.20 9.87 -17.74
C PHE A 520 -3.86 10.18 -19.08
N SER A 521 -3.41 9.47 -20.12
CA SER A 521 -3.92 9.60 -21.48
C SER A 521 -5.43 9.29 -21.58
N ASP A 522 -6.19 10.21 -22.18
CA ASP A 522 -7.60 10.02 -22.53
C ASP A 522 -7.73 9.62 -24.01
N TYR A 523 -7.80 8.33 -24.24
CA TYR A 523 -7.91 7.76 -25.58
C TYR A 523 -9.29 7.98 -26.20
N ARG A 524 -10.33 8.27 -25.41
CA ARG A 524 -11.66 8.58 -25.96
C ARG A 524 -11.63 9.91 -26.69
N VAL A 525 -10.84 10.86 -26.20
CA VAL A 525 -10.57 12.13 -26.87
C VAL A 525 -9.54 11.91 -27.98
N GLY A 526 -8.38 11.33 -27.66
CA GLY A 526 -7.27 11.19 -28.61
C GLY A 526 -7.64 10.40 -29.87
N TYR A 527 -8.41 9.31 -29.75
CA TYR A 527 -8.78 8.48 -30.90
C TYR A 527 -10.09 8.90 -31.57
N LYS A 528 -10.72 9.99 -31.10
CA LYS A 528 -11.99 10.46 -31.66
C LYS A 528 -11.88 10.72 -33.16
N GLU A 529 -10.87 11.50 -33.58
CA GLU A 529 -10.71 11.87 -34.99
C GLU A 529 -10.41 10.65 -35.87
N ILE A 530 -9.61 9.70 -35.36
CA ILE A 530 -9.32 8.44 -36.04
C ILE A 530 -10.61 7.66 -36.25
N ASN A 531 -11.43 7.50 -35.21
CA ASN A 531 -12.68 6.75 -35.25
C ASN A 531 -13.71 7.37 -36.21
N GLU A 532 -13.74 8.70 -36.32
CA GLU A 532 -14.72 9.41 -37.16
C GLU A 532 -14.27 9.52 -38.63
N ASN A 533 -12.96 9.54 -38.92
CA ASN A 533 -12.44 9.92 -40.24
C ASN A 533 -11.58 8.87 -40.96
N TYR A 534 -11.34 7.70 -40.36
CA TYR A 534 -10.58 6.64 -41.04
C TYR A 534 -11.28 6.18 -42.33
N ARG A 535 -10.49 5.81 -43.33
CA ARG A 535 -10.97 5.23 -44.60
C ARG A 535 -10.36 3.85 -44.84
N GLU A 536 -11.05 3.05 -45.65
CA GLU A 536 -10.51 1.75 -46.08
C GLU A 536 -9.20 1.96 -46.84
N GLY A 537 -8.17 1.19 -46.48
CA GLY A 537 -6.82 1.34 -47.02
C GLY A 537 -5.92 2.36 -46.31
N ASP A 538 -6.43 3.14 -45.34
CA ASP A 538 -5.59 4.01 -44.51
C ASP A 538 -4.52 3.19 -43.77
N LEU A 539 -3.31 3.77 -43.61
CA LEU A 539 -2.27 3.23 -42.75
C LEU A 539 -2.37 3.85 -41.36
N LEU A 540 -2.58 3.04 -40.33
CA LEU A 540 -2.50 3.44 -38.92
C LEU A 540 -1.21 2.89 -38.31
N MET A 541 -0.28 3.79 -37.99
CA MET A 541 0.93 3.47 -37.26
C MET A 541 0.79 3.89 -35.81
N GLY A 542 1.22 3.06 -34.87
CA GLY A 542 1.26 3.54 -33.49
C GLY A 542 2.05 2.71 -32.52
N GLN A 543 2.40 3.34 -31.40
CA GLN A 543 3.04 2.69 -30.28
C GLN A 543 2.00 2.38 -29.20
N TYR A 544 1.95 1.11 -28.79
CA TYR A 544 0.98 0.61 -27.80
C TYR A 544 -0.48 0.94 -28.11
N LEU A 545 -0.94 0.68 -29.36
CA LEU A 545 -2.31 0.96 -29.78
C LEU A 545 -3.34 0.40 -28.78
N ARG A 546 -4.24 1.28 -28.29
CA ARG A 546 -5.31 0.92 -27.34
C ARG A 546 -6.58 0.59 -28.09
N THR A 547 -6.59 -0.58 -28.69
CA THR A 547 -7.58 -0.99 -29.70
C THR A 547 -9.02 -1.09 -29.19
N HIS A 548 -9.26 -1.22 -27.88
CA HIS A 548 -10.61 -1.18 -27.29
C HIS A 548 -11.21 0.24 -27.26
N TYR A 549 -10.42 1.29 -27.47
CA TYR A 549 -10.90 2.66 -27.69
C TYR A 549 -11.05 3.00 -29.19
N MET A 550 -10.77 2.04 -30.07
CA MET A 550 -10.89 2.21 -31.52
C MET A 550 -12.13 1.50 -32.06
N HIS A 551 -12.88 2.17 -32.92
CA HIS A 551 -14.09 1.67 -33.57
C HIS A 551 -13.85 1.50 -35.08
N ILE A 552 -12.90 0.63 -35.42
CA ILE A 552 -12.49 0.41 -36.80
C ILE A 552 -13.21 -0.83 -37.36
N GLU A 553 -14.24 -0.60 -38.16
CA GLU A 553 -15.03 -1.66 -38.80
C GLU A 553 -14.53 -2.03 -40.21
N LYS A 554 -13.80 -1.12 -40.88
CA LYS A 554 -13.30 -1.34 -42.25
C LYS A 554 -11.85 -1.78 -42.24
N LYS A 555 -11.42 -2.42 -43.33
CA LYS A 555 -10.06 -2.93 -43.47
C LYS A 555 -9.05 -1.78 -43.61
N ILE A 556 -8.37 -1.47 -42.52
CA ILE A 556 -7.19 -0.58 -42.52
C ILE A 556 -5.92 -1.40 -42.30
N ILE A 557 -4.77 -0.80 -42.55
CA ILE A 557 -3.46 -1.44 -42.36
C ILE A 557 -2.86 -0.89 -41.07
N ILE A 558 -2.47 -1.78 -40.16
CA ILE A 558 -1.99 -1.38 -38.84
C ILE A 558 -0.53 -1.82 -38.67
N ILE A 559 0.34 -0.88 -38.35
CA ILE A 559 1.77 -1.14 -38.11
C ILE A 559 2.16 -0.65 -36.71
N GLY A 560 2.64 -1.57 -35.87
CA GLY A 560 3.17 -1.24 -34.56
C GLY A 560 4.58 -0.65 -34.64
N LEU A 561 4.81 0.54 -34.07
CA LEU A 561 6.11 1.24 -34.07
C LEU A 561 7.17 0.62 -33.13
N LYS A 562 6.90 -0.57 -32.57
CA LYS A 562 7.74 -1.31 -31.60
C LYS A 562 8.19 -0.43 -30.40
N ASN A 563 8.91 -1.02 -29.45
CA ASN A 563 9.33 -0.33 -28.22
C ASN A 563 10.85 -0.08 -28.22
N ASN A 564 11.31 0.85 -27.38
CA ASN A 564 12.73 1.12 -27.12
C ASN A 564 13.55 1.41 -28.38
N LYS A 565 13.00 2.22 -29.30
CA LYS A 565 13.69 2.63 -30.54
C LYS A 565 14.07 1.49 -31.48
N GLN A 566 13.46 0.31 -31.33
CA GLN A 566 13.73 -0.86 -32.18
C GLN A 566 13.16 -0.75 -33.59
N TYR A 567 12.34 0.28 -33.87
CA TYR A 567 11.78 0.51 -35.19
C TYR A 567 12.62 1.56 -35.93
N PRO A 568 13.35 1.17 -36.99
CA PRO A 568 14.24 2.07 -37.72
C PRO A 568 13.48 3.18 -38.44
N PHE A 569 14.13 4.33 -38.61
CA PHE A 569 13.56 5.46 -39.33
C PHE A 569 13.37 5.12 -40.82
N GLU A 570 14.29 4.36 -41.41
CA GLU A 570 14.23 3.93 -42.80
C GLU A 570 12.99 3.05 -43.04
N THR A 571 12.73 2.11 -42.14
CA THR A 571 11.52 1.27 -42.19
C THR A 571 10.24 2.09 -42.00
N PHE A 572 10.28 3.16 -41.20
CA PHE A 572 9.17 4.11 -41.09
C PHE A 572 8.90 4.78 -42.44
N MET A 573 9.94 5.35 -43.07
CA MET A 573 9.84 5.99 -44.38
C MET A 573 9.31 5.04 -45.46
N GLU A 574 9.87 3.83 -45.56
CA GLU A 574 9.42 2.80 -46.50
C GLU A 574 7.94 2.43 -46.34
N ASN A 575 7.41 2.49 -45.12
CA ASN A 575 6.01 2.18 -44.87
C ASN A 575 5.11 3.35 -45.20
N ILE A 576 5.45 4.58 -44.82
CA ILE A 576 4.63 5.74 -45.17
C ILE A 576 4.61 6.01 -46.67
N ASP A 577 5.66 5.65 -47.42
CA ASP A 577 5.71 5.84 -48.88
C ASP A 577 4.75 4.95 -49.67
N LYS A 578 4.26 3.87 -49.07
CA LYS A 578 3.33 2.92 -49.72
C LYS A 578 1.86 3.35 -49.64
N TYR A 579 1.54 4.37 -48.83
CA TYR A 579 0.16 4.75 -48.54
C TYR A 579 -0.05 6.26 -48.64
N ASP A 580 -1.22 6.64 -49.12
CA ASP A 580 -1.57 8.06 -49.32
C ASP A 580 -2.09 8.72 -48.04
N ARG A 581 -2.87 8.00 -47.24
CA ARG A 581 -3.49 8.48 -46.00
C ARG A 581 -2.94 7.74 -44.81
N ILE A 582 -2.31 8.48 -43.90
CA ILE A 582 -1.51 7.91 -42.82
C ILE A 582 -1.87 8.58 -41.50
N TRP A 583 -2.17 7.76 -40.51
CA TRP A 583 -2.37 8.15 -39.11
C TRP A 583 -1.18 7.66 -38.28
N VAL A 584 -0.64 8.51 -37.42
CA VAL A 584 0.42 8.13 -36.47
C VAL A 584 0.00 8.49 -35.06
N THR A 585 0.11 7.56 -34.11
CA THR A 585 -0.29 7.81 -32.72
C THR A 585 0.56 7.13 -31.64
N TRP A 586 0.73 7.81 -30.51
CA TRP A 586 1.36 7.26 -29.31
C TRP A 586 0.92 8.01 -28.04
N GLU A 587 1.20 7.46 -26.86
CA GLU A 587 0.99 8.16 -25.58
C GLU A 587 2.09 9.21 -25.38
N THR A 588 1.73 10.46 -25.06
CA THR A 588 2.70 11.56 -24.89
C THR A 588 3.81 11.20 -23.91
N GLU A 589 3.46 10.59 -22.78
CA GLU A 589 4.41 10.19 -21.73
C GLU A 589 5.37 9.07 -22.17
N LYS A 590 5.04 8.32 -23.22
CA LYS A 590 5.83 7.19 -23.75
C LYS A 590 6.65 7.53 -24.98
N SER A 591 6.70 8.80 -25.38
CA SER A 591 7.51 9.27 -26.52
C SER A 591 8.97 8.80 -26.44
N TYR A 592 9.53 8.63 -25.23
CA TYR A 592 10.90 8.12 -25.02
C TYR A 592 11.13 6.69 -25.55
N HIS A 593 10.08 5.90 -25.77
CA HIS A 593 10.17 4.57 -26.38
C HIS A 593 10.26 4.62 -27.91
N LEU A 594 9.96 5.74 -28.55
CA LEU A 594 10.05 5.93 -30.00
C LEU A 594 11.43 6.44 -30.40
N ASN A 595 11.80 6.19 -31.66
CA ASN A 595 12.98 6.80 -32.26
C ASN A 595 12.74 8.31 -32.41
N THR A 596 13.65 9.12 -31.86
CA THR A 596 13.53 10.58 -31.85
C THR A 596 13.43 11.15 -33.27
N THR A 597 14.12 10.58 -34.26
CA THR A 597 14.05 11.03 -35.66
C THR A 597 12.66 10.79 -36.28
N ILE A 598 11.94 9.74 -35.86
CA ILE A 598 10.56 9.53 -36.29
C ILE A 598 9.66 10.63 -35.71
N ILE A 599 9.82 10.95 -34.42
CA ILE A 599 9.04 12.02 -33.77
C ILE A 599 9.28 13.35 -34.48
N GLU A 600 10.55 13.75 -34.65
CA GLU A 600 10.92 15.00 -35.32
C GLU A 600 10.37 15.09 -36.75
N TYR A 601 10.42 13.97 -37.50
CA TYR A 601 9.86 13.92 -38.84
C TYR A 601 8.34 14.08 -38.84
N VAL A 602 7.63 13.36 -37.97
CA VAL A 602 6.16 13.43 -37.86
C VAL A 602 5.73 14.84 -37.43
N ASP A 603 6.40 15.43 -36.45
CA ASP A 603 6.14 16.81 -36.00
C ASP A 603 6.33 17.85 -37.12
N GLY A 604 7.29 17.62 -38.02
CA GLY A 604 7.59 18.54 -39.13
C GLY A 604 6.73 18.35 -40.38
N HIS A 605 6.13 17.16 -40.59
CA HIS A 605 5.51 16.80 -41.88
C HIS A 605 4.05 16.36 -41.79
N PHE A 606 3.53 16.05 -40.60
CA PHE A 606 2.15 15.63 -40.41
C PHE A 606 1.35 16.74 -39.73
N GLU A 607 0.05 16.77 -40.01
CA GLU A 607 -0.89 17.62 -39.27
C GLU A 607 -1.10 17.02 -37.88
N LYS A 608 -0.82 17.80 -36.82
CA LYS A 608 -1.07 17.40 -35.45
C LYS A 608 -2.53 17.64 -35.07
N ILE A 609 -3.24 16.56 -34.78
CA ILE A 609 -4.68 16.56 -34.49
C ILE A 609 -4.94 16.61 -32.97
N HIS A 610 -4.20 15.80 -32.19
CA HIS A 610 -4.31 15.73 -30.74
C HIS A 610 -2.93 15.63 -30.09
N GLY A 611 -2.85 15.95 -28.79
CA GLY A 611 -1.64 15.82 -27.98
C GLY A 611 -1.04 17.15 -27.56
N ALA A 612 0.23 17.13 -27.15
CA ALA A 612 0.88 18.28 -26.52
C ALA A 612 0.83 19.53 -27.42
N GLY A 613 0.29 20.63 -26.88
CA GLY A 613 0.14 21.90 -27.60
C GLY A 613 -1.18 22.07 -28.36
N VAL A 614 -1.99 21.00 -28.49
CA VAL A 614 -3.32 21.04 -29.12
C VAL A 614 -4.41 20.86 -28.08
N ASP A 615 -4.30 19.84 -27.23
CA ASP A 615 -5.25 19.57 -26.15
C ASP A 615 -4.60 18.86 -24.95
N ASN A 616 -5.43 18.49 -23.96
CA ASN A 616 -5.01 17.79 -22.76
C ASN A 616 -5.24 16.26 -22.82
N SER A 617 -5.45 15.69 -24.02
CA SER A 617 -5.70 14.25 -24.18
C SER A 617 -4.49 13.40 -23.77
N LYS A 618 -3.27 13.97 -23.83
CA LYS A 618 -1.99 13.25 -23.64
C LYS A 618 -1.85 12.03 -24.54
N VAL A 619 -2.52 12.06 -25.69
CA VAL A 619 -2.38 11.09 -26.78
C VAL A 619 -1.98 11.90 -27.99
N GLU A 620 -0.79 11.63 -28.49
CA GLU A 620 -0.30 12.24 -29.72
C GLU A 620 -1.00 11.58 -30.90
N VAL A 621 -1.67 12.38 -31.75
CA VAL A 621 -2.29 11.91 -32.99
C VAL A 621 -1.95 12.86 -34.12
N TYR A 622 -1.43 12.27 -35.19
CA TYR A 622 -1.01 12.97 -36.38
C TYR A 622 -1.65 12.35 -37.61
N PHE A 623 -1.90 13.19 -38.62
CA PHE A 623 -2.49 12.78 -39.88
C PHE A 623 -1.72 13.36 -41.07
N LEU A 624 -1.55 12.57 -42.12
CA LEU A 624 -0.98 12.99 -43.40
C LEU A 624 -1.84 12.46 -44.54
N ASP A 625 -2.26 13.36 -45.43
CA ASP A 625 -2.93 13.01 -46.68
C ASP A 625 -2.09 13.46 -47.88
N LYS A 626 -1.42 12.50 -48.53
CA LYS A 626 -0.62 12.72 -49.74
C LYS A 626 -1.49 12.91 -50.98
N SER A 627 -2.75 12.45 -50.96
CA SER A 627 -3.68 12.59 -52.10
C SER A 627 -4.10 14.04 -52.34
N ASN A 628 -3.98 14.89 -51.31
CA ASN A 628 -4.29 16.32 -51.37
C ASN A 628 -3.11 17.20 -51.84
N LYS A 629 -1.98 16.62 -52.27
CA LYS A 629 -0.84 17.41 -52.76
C LYS A 629 -1.06 17.94 -54.18
N ASN A 630 -1.72 19.10 -54.24
CA ASN A 630 -1.34 20.24 -55.08
C ASN A 630 -0.21 21.07 -54.42
N ILE A 631 0.65 20.43 -53.61
CA ILE A 631 1.80 21.07 -52.97
C ILE A 631 3.03 20.66 -53.75
N THR A 632 3.50 21.65 -54.52
CA THR A 632 4.74 21.74 -55.28
C THR A 632 5.89 20.93 -54.69
N LYS A 633 6.51 20.12 -55.56
CA LYS A 633 7.86 19.59 -55.40
C LYS A 633 8.85 20.75 -55.24
N GLU A 634 9.05 21.22 -54.02
CA GLU A 634 10.25 21.94 -53.58
C GLU A 634 10.16 22.14 -52.07
N GLN A 635 10.66 21.16 -51.32
CA GLN A 635 11.33 21.30 -50.03
C GLN A 635 11.97 19.97 -49.63
#